data_AF-A0A1F6A4M9-F1
#
_entry.id   AF-A0A1F6A4M9-F1
#
_cell.length_a   1.000
_cell.length_b   1.000
_cell.length_c   1.000
_cell.angle_alpha   90.00
_cell.angle_beta   90.00
_cell.angle_gamma   90.00
#
_symmetry.space_group_name_H-M   'P 1'
#
loop_
_entity.id
_entity.type
_entity.pdbx_description
1 polymer ?
#
loop_
_entity_poly.entity_id
_entity_poly.type
_entity_poly.pdbx_seq_one_letter_code
_entity_poly.pdbx_strand_id
1 'polypeptide(L)'
;MATDSIPLQIKNLLLKHWSKRDSYASLEIKSPDQKLAYLISRIFGPLPLTCLLWLITALKSGVGLQKALWVYPLIFIIVIAVPILITTYLIATKRAKDIEWSDVGDRARYLTPVVISSLISLIALTYLLTTLTVFHLSLLLSVIILTLVLFYHSLKLKVSAHIALATLTISSLILFFGLNYTWLFLGLIPIMWARKTLKVHTWPELAAGFLIPAAIILLAMAIFGWPNIPN
;
A
#
# COMPACT_ATOMS: atom_id res chain seq x y z
N MET A 1 23.07 -7.22 26.16
CA MET A 1 22.63 -6.39 25.02
C MET A 1 23.71 -6.44 23.96
N ALA A 2 23.51 -7.22 22.89
CA ALA A 2 24.39 -7.19 21.72
C ALA A 2 23.62 -6.52 20.58
N THR A 3 23.99 -5.28 20.25
CA THR A 3 23.48 -4.60 19.06
C THR A 3 24.48 -4.83 17.93
N ASP A 4 24.16 -5.76 17.02
CA ASP A 4 25.01 -6.16 15.91
C ASP A 4 25.42 -4.95 15.06
N SER A 5 26.67 -4.54 15.23
CA SER A 5 27.31 -3.50 14.43
C SER A 5 27.66 -4.06 13.06
N ILE A 6 26.68 -4.06 12.15
CA ILE A 6 26.85 -4.46 10.74
C ILE A 6 28.17 -3.87 10.22
N PRO A 7 29.15 -4.72 9.83
CA PRO A 7 30.49 -4.28 9.46
C PRO A 7 30.47 -3.10 8.49
N LEU A 8 31.31 -2.09 8.73
CA LEU A 8 31.29 -0.83 7.98
C LEU A 8 31.43 -1.05 6.46
N GLN A 9 32.15 -2.09 6.04
CA GLN A 9 32.25 -2.52 4.64
C GLN A 9 30.91 -3.03 4.08
N ILE A 10 30.15 -3.84 4.82
CA ILE A 10 28.81 -4.30 4.43
C ILE A 10 27.84 -3.11 4.40
N LYS A 11 27.88 -2.22 5.40
CA LYS A 11 27.11 -0.98 5.43
C LYS A 11 27.39 -0.12 4.18
N ASN A 12 28.66 0.05 3.81
CA ASN A 12 29.07 0.82 2.64
C ASN A 12 28.72 0.14 1.31
N LEU A 13 28.82 -1.20 1.22
CA LEU A 13 28.36 -1.98 0.06
C LEU A 13 26.85 -1.83 -0.15
N LEU A 14 26.06 -1.98 0.92
CA LEU A 14 24.62 -1.75 0.89
C LEU A 14 24.31 -0.31 0.46
N LEU A 15 24.90 0.70 1.11
CA LEU A 15 24.69 2.10 0.74
C LEU A 15 25.07 2.40 -0.72
N LYS A 16 26.17 1.85 -1.23
CA LYS A 16 26.62 2.02 -2.63
C LYS A 16 25.74 1.31 -3.65
N HIS A 17 25.12 0.19 -3.28
CA HIS A 17 24.10 -0.50 -4.10
C HIS A 17 22.71 0.16 -4.00
N TRP A 18 22.49 1.01 -3.00
CA TRP A 18 21.22 1.68 -2.73
C TRP A 18 21.16 3.10 -3.27
N SER A 19 22.27 3.86 -3.29
CA SER A 19 22.32 5.23 -3.84
C SER A 19 22.22 5.30 -5.36
N LYS A 20 22.42 4.17 -6.06
CA LYS A 20 22.31 4.03 -7.51
C LYS A 20 20.93 3.57 -8.02
N ARG A 21 19.94 3.36 -7.14
CA ARG A 21 18.57 3.08 -7.56
C ARG A 21 17.78 4.38 -7.63
N ASP A 22 17.86 4.98 -8.80
CA ASP A 22 17.25 6.22 -9.20
C ASP A 22 15.73 6.29 -8.94
N SER A 23 15.30 7.51 -8.68
CA SER A 23 13.88 7.90 -8.67
C SER A 23 13.25 7.64 -10.04
N TYR A 24 11.93 7.44 -10.08
CA TYR A 24 11.19 7.49 -11.35
C TYR A 24 11.42 8.78 -12.14
N ALA A 25 11.74 9.89 -11.47
CA ALA A 25 12.05 11.16 -12.12
C ALA A 25 13.40 11.17 -12.86
N SER A 26 14.30 10.22 -12.58
CA SER A 26 15.59 10.04 -13.27
C SER A 26 15.67 8.76 -14.13
N LEU A 27 14.60 7.98 -14.22
CA LEU A 27 14.50 6.88 -15.19
C LEU A 27 14.25 7.44 -16.60
N GLU A 28 15.31 7.64 -17.38
CA GLU A 28 15.18 7.71 -18.84
C GLU A 28 14.53 6.41 -19.36
N ILE A 29 13.30 6.52 -19.86
CA ILE A 29 12.55 5.39 -20.42
C ILE A 29 13.02 5.16 -21.86
N LYS A 30 13.99 4.24 -22.04
CA LYS A 30 14.69 4.04 -23.32
C LYS A 30 14.05 2.99 -24.23
N SER A 31 13.45 1.93 -23.67
CA SER A 31 12.88 0.82 -24.46
C SER A 31 11.34 0.75 -24.45
N PRO A 32 10.72 0.10 -25.45
CA PRO A 32 9.27 -0.18 -25.45
C PRO A 32 8.80 -0.92 -24.20
N ASP A 33 9.55 -1.93 -23.74
CA ASP A 33 9.23 -2.71 -22.54
C ASP A 33 9.18 -1.84 -21.28
N GLN A 34 10.09 -0.86 -21.17
CA GLN A 34 10.07 0.10 -20.07
C GLN A 34 8.87 1.05 -20.15
N LYS A 35 8.40 1.44 -21.35
CA LYS A 35 7.17 2.22 -21.52
C LYS A 35 5.94 1.43 -21.07
N LEU A 36 5.84 0.16 -21.46
CA LEU A 36 4.75 -0.73 -21.04
C LEU A 36 4.79 -0.99 -19.52
N ALA A 37 5.97 -1.29 -18.97
CA ALA A 37 6.16 -1.46 -17.53
C ALA A 37 5.78 -0.19 -16.75
N TYR A 38 6.10 1.00 -17.27
CA TYR A 38 5.73 2.27 -16.65
C TYR A 38 4.21 2.45 -16.64
N LEU A 39 3.53 2.18 -17.75
CA LEU A 39 2.07 2.24 -17.85
C LEU A 39 1.39 1.27 -16.87
N ILE A 40 1.83 0.01 -16.81
CA ILE A 40 1.32 -1.00 -15.87
C ILE A 40 1.55 -0.53 -14.43
N SER A 41 2.75 -0.03 -14.10
CA SER A 41 3.06 0.49 -12.76
C SER A 41 2.19 1.70 -12.38
N ARG A 42 1.80 2.53 -13.36
CA ARG A 42 0.95 3.70 -13.11
C ARG A 42 -0.51 3.34 -12.92
N ILE A 43 -1.04 2.41 -13.72
CA ILE A 43 -2.42 1.90 -13.61
C ILE A 43 -2.60 1.12 -12.31
N PHE A 44 -1.68 0.19 -12.01
CA PHE A 44 -1.67 -0.59 -10.77
C PHE A 44 -0.79 0.08 -9.69
N GLY A 45 -0.81 1.41 -9.66
CA GLY A 45 -0.12 2.23 -8.68
C GLY A 45 -0.86 2.26 -7.33
N PRO A 46 -0.20 2.73 -6.25
CA PRO A 46 -0.82 2.82 -4.94
C PRO A 46 -2.12 3.64 -4.94
N LEU A 47 -2.18 4.73 -5.71
CA LEU A 47 -3.36 5.60 -5.77
C LEU A 47 -4.59 4.91 -6.39
N PRO A 48 -4.57 4.43 -7.66
CA PRO A 48 -5.73 3.75 -8.24
C PRO A 48 -6.20 2.53 -7.43
N LEU A 49 -5.27 1.74 -6.90
CA LEU A 49 -5.58 0.57 -6.06
C LEU A 49 -6.22 0.97 -4.72
N THR A 50 -5.80 2.09 -4.13
CA THR A 50 -6.43 2.64 -2.91
C THR A 50 -7.86 3.10 -3.22
N CYS A 51 -8.06 3.82 -4.33
CA CYS A 51 -9.39 4.23 -4.78
C CYS A 51 -10.32 3.02 -5.00
N LEU A 52 -9.82 1.98 -5.68
CA LEU A 52 -10.58 0.76 -5.95
C LEU A 52 -10.94 0.03 -4.65
N LEU A 53 -9.99 -0.14 -3.73
CA LEU A 53 -10.23 -0.76 -2.42
C LEU A 53 -11.31 -0.03 -1.62
N TRP A 54 -11.26 1.30 -1.56
CA TRP A 54 -12.28 2.11 -0.89
C TRP A 54 -13.64 2.04 -1.59
N LEU A 55 -13.69 2.02 -2.93
CA LEU A 55 -14.93 1.87 -3.68
C LEU A 55 -15.61 0.52 -3.40
N ILE A 56 -14.85 -0.58 -3.44
CA ILE A 56 -15.38 -1.92 -3.11
C ILE A 56 -15.91 -1.94 -1.68
N THR A 57 -15.15 -1.36 -0.75
CA THR A 57 -15.55 -1.22 0.66
C THR A 57 -16.84 -0.43 0.79
N ALA A 58 -16.98 0.68 0.07
CA ALA A 58 -18.19 1.50 0.08
C ALA A 58 -19.42 0.72 -0.38
N LEU A 59 -19.31 0.00 -1.50
CA LEU A 59 -20.40 -0.78 -2.09
C LEU A 59 -20.82 -1.99 -1.24
N LYS A 60 -19.92 -2.56 -0.45
CA LYS A 60 -20.16 -3.75 0.38
C LYS A 60 -20.28 -3.49 1.88
N SER A 61 -20.26 -2.22 2.29
CA SER A 61 -20.30 -1.84 3.70
C SER A 61 -21.67 -2.00 4.38
N GLY A 62 -22.75 -2.09 3.61
CA GLY A 62 -24.12 -1.98 4.13
C GLY A 62 -24.48 -0.57 4.65
N VAL A 63 -23.61 0.43 4.44
CA VAL A 63 -23.86 1.83 4.82
C VAL A 63 -24.93 2.41 3.90
N GLY A 64 -26.12 2.65 4.45
CA GLY A 64 -27.21 3.29 3.72
C GLY A 64 -26.79 4.61 3.06
N LEU A 65 -27.31 4.85 1.85
CA LEU A 65 -26.88 5.91 0.93
C LEU A 65 -26.65 7.28 1.59
N GLN A 66 -27.56 7.71 2.47
CA GLN A 66 -27.46 9.00 3.15
C GLN A 66 -26.20 9.13 4.03
N LYS A 67 -25.79 8.06 4.73
CA LYS A 67 -24.51 8.05 5.47
C LYS A 67 -23.33 7.98 4.50
N ALA A 68 -23.42 7.14 3.46
CA ALA A 68 -22.36 6.95 2.48
C ALA A 68 -21.95 8.26 1.79
N LEU A 69 -22.91 9.13 1.47
CA LEU A 69 -22.70 10.43 0.81
C LEU A 69 -21.83 11.41 1.61
N TRP A 70 -21.70 11.25 2.93
CA TRP A 70 -20.82 12.11 3.76
C TRP A 70 -19.56 11.37 4.23
N VAL A 71 -19.68 10.08 4.53
CA VAL A 71 -18.57 9.25 5.04
C VAL A 71 -17.49 9.04 3.99
N TYR A 72 -17.85 8.63 2.75
CA TYR A 72 -16.83 8.30 1.75
C TYR A 72 -16.09 9.50 1.17
N PRO A 73 -16.72 10.67 0.90
CA PRO A 73 -15.98 11.87 0.52
C PRO A 73 -15.02 12.34 1.61
N LEU A 74 -15.41 12.26 2.89
CA LEU A 74 -14.53 12.62 4.01
C LEU A 74 -13.31 11.69 4.10
N ILE A 75 -13.52 10.37 3.99
CA ILE A 75 -12.43 9.39 3.96
C ILE A 75 -11.54 9.59 2.73
N PHE A 76 -12.10 9.86 1.55
CA PHE A 76 -11.33 10.17 0.35
C PHE A 76 -10.45 11.40 0.55
N ILE A 77 -10.98 12.47 1.15
CA ILE A 77 -10.19 13.67 1.46
C ILE A 77 -9.05 13.31 2.43
N ILE A 78 -9.34 12.61 3.52
CA ILE A 78 -8.37 12.32 4.57
C ILE A 78 -7.29 11.31 4.10
N VAL A 79 -7.68 10.20 3.48
CA VAL A 79 -6.77 9.09 3.12
C VAL A 79 -6.08 9.29 1.76
N ILE A 80 -6.66 10.06 0.84
CA ILE A 80 -6.12 10.24 -0.51
C ILE A 80 -5.69 11.69 -0.75
N ALA A 81 -6.61 12.65 -0.64
CA ALA A 81 -6.32 14.04 -1.02
C ALA A 81 -5.24 14.67 -0.12
N VAL A 82 -5.35 14.52 1.20
CA VAL A 82 -4.39 15.09 2.17
C VAL A 82 -2.98 14.53 1.97
N PRO A 83 -2.74 13.20 1.89
CA PRO A 83 -1.44 12.65 1.52
C PRO A 83 -0.86 13.14 0.19
N ILE A 84 -1.69 13.28 -0.85
CA ILE A 84 -1.25 13.82 -2.14
C ILE A 84 -0.82 15.28 -1.98
N LEU A 85 -1.65 16.12 -1.36
CA LEU A 85 -1.37 17.55 -1.14
C LEU A 85 -0.11 17.77 -0.29
N ILE A 86 0.08 16.98 0.77
CA ILE A 86 1.29 17.04 1.61
C ILE A 86 2.51 16.60 0.79
N THR A 87 2.40 15.53 0.00
CA THR A 87 3.52 15.06 -0.84
C THR A 87 3.87 16.08 -1.92
N THR A 88 2.90 16.67 -2.61
CA THR A 88 3.14 17.70 -3.63
C THR A 88 3.72 18.97 -3.02
N TYR A 89 3.26 19.40 -1.83
CA TYR A 89 3.85 20.51 -1.08
C TYR A 89 5.31 20.24 -0.70
N LEU A 90 5.63 19.03 -0.22
CA LEU A 90 7.01 18.67 0.14
C LEU A 90 7.92 18.59 -1.10
N ILE A 91 7.42 18.12 -2.24
CA ILE A 91 8.15 18.17 -3.53
C ILE A 91 8.37 19.63 -3.96
N ALA A 92 7.31 20.45 -3.97
CA ALA A 92 7.38 21.86 -4.37
C ALA A 92 8.35 22.69 -3.51
N THR A 93 8.43 22.39 -2.21
CA THR A 93 9.38 23.02 -1.27
C THR A 93 10.77 22.38 -1.27
N LYS A 94 11.07 21.47 -2.21
CA LYS A 94 12.35 20.71 -2.32
C LYS A 94 12.70 19.91 -1.06
N ARG A 95 11.71 19.62 -0.21
CA ARG A 95 11.78 18.73 0.96
C ARG A 95 11.50 17.28 0.58
N ALA A 96 11.21 17.01 -0.69
CA ALA A 96 11.06 15.69 -1.27
C ALA A 96 11.62 15.61 -2.70
N LYS A 97 12.12 14.42 -3.06
CA LYS A 97 12.63 14.12 -4.41
C LYS A 97 11.53 13.65 -5.35
N ASP A 98 10.58 12.84 -4.87
CA ASP A 98 9.52 12.26 -5.69
C ASP A 98 8.27 11.84 -4.88
N ILE A 99 7.24 11.45 -5.63
CA ILE A 99 5.94 10.96 -5.12
C ILE A 99 5.95 9.46 -4.77
N GLU A 100 6.99 8.73 -5.17
CA GLU A 100 7.15 7.29 -4.82
C GLU A 100 7.95 7.07 -3.53
N TRP A 101 8.39 8.17 -2.90
CA TRP A 101 9.19 8.17 -1.67
C TRP A 101 10.44 7.28 -1.80
N SER A 102 11.19 7.43 -2.90
CA SER A 102 12.32 6.56 -3.23
C SER A 102 13.45 6.61 -2.19
N ASP A 103 13.67 7.80 -1.60
CA ASP A 103 14.66 8.00 -0.55
C ASP A 103 14.14 7.54 0.82
N VAL A 104 14.89 6.65 1.46
CA VAL A 104 14.51 6.06 2.75
C VAL A 104 14.70 7.03 3.91
N GLY A 105 15.63 7.99 3.80
CA GLY A 105 15.89 8.99 4.85
C GLY A 105 14.69 9.90 5.12
N ASP A 106 13.93 10.24 4.08
CA ASP A 106 12.77 11.13 4.21
C ASP A 106 11.42 10.40 4.35
N ARG A 107 11.36 9.07 4.14
CA ARG A 107 10.10 8.28 4.20
C ARG A 107 9.27 8.54 5.43
N ALA A 108 9.89 8.65 6.61
CA ALA A 108 9.18 8.92 7.85
C ALA A 108 8.37 10.24 7.79
N ARG A 109 8.87 11.26 7.10
CA ARG A 109 8.21 12.57 6.94
C ARG A 109 6.97 12.48 6.05
N TYR A 110 6.97 11.62 5.03
CA TYR A 110 5.82 11.41 4.13
C TYR A 110 4.80 10.43 4.70
N LEU A 111 5.28 9.36 5.33
CA LEU A 111 4.43 8.31 5.87
C LEU A 111 3.71 8.76 7.15
N THR A 112 4.30 9.61 8.00
CA THR A 112 3.65 10.02 9.25
C THR A 112 2.26 10.65 9.03
N PRO A 113 2.07 11.62 8.11
CA PRO A 113 0.74 12.13 7.79
C PRO A 113 -0.21 11.09 7.20
N VAL A 114 0.28 10.15 6.37
CA VAL A 114 -0.51 9.02 5.84
C VAL A 114 -0.99 8.10 6.96
N VAL A 115 -0.12 7.80 7.93
CA VAL A 115 -0.43 6.97 9.08
C VAL A 115 -1.49 7.65 9.95
N ILE A 116 -1.28 8.91 10.32
CA ILE A 116 -2.19 9.68 11.18
C ILE A 116 -3.57 9.83 10.52
N SER A 117 -3.61 10.20 9.23
CA SER A 117 -4.87 10.33 8.48
C SER A 117 -5.62 8.99 8.35
N SER A 118 -4.90 7.89 8.13
CA SER A 118 -5.47 6.54 8.12
C SER A 118 -6.04 6.16 9.50
N LEU A 119 -5.33 6.45 10.59
CA LEU A 119 -5.78 6.19 11.97
C LEU A 119 -7.04 7.01 12.32
N ILE A 120 -7.08 8.29 11.97
CA ILE A 120 -8.25 9.16 12.18
C ILE A 120 -9.46 8.62 11.40
N SER A 121 -9.25 8.25 10.13
CA SER A 121 -10.31 7.64 9.29
C SER A 121 -10.82 6.34 9.89
N LEU A 122 -9.92 5.53 10.48
CA LEU A 122 -10.25 4.31 11.21
C LEU A 122 -11.17 4.58 12.41
N ILE A 123 -10.82 5.58 13.22
CA ILE A 123 -11.57 5.93 14.43
C ILE A 123 -12.95 6.44 14.02
N ALA A 124 -13.01 7.34 13.04
CA ALA A 124 -14.27 7.85 12.49
C ALA A 124 -15.17 6.74 11.93
N LEU A 125 -14.63 5.80 11.16
CA LEU A 125 -15.38 4.63 10.67
C LEU A 125 -15.94 3.80 11.83
N THR A 126 -15.14 3.53 12.87
CA THR A 126 -15.58 2.76 14.05
C THR A 126 -16.76 3.42 14.77
N TYR A 127 -16.80 4.76 14.84
CA TYR A 127 -17.91 5.50 15.49
C TYR A 127 -19.14 5.69 14.60
N LEU A 128 -19.00 5.76 13.28
CA LEU A 128 -20.10 6.05 12.34
C LEU A 128 -20.89 4.79 11.91
N LEU A 129 -20.30 3.60 12.12
CA LEU A 129 -20.86 2.30 11.77
C LEU A 129 -21.49 1.62 12.99
N THR A 130 -22.83 1.62 13.03
CA THR A 130 -23.64 1.01 14.12
C THR A 130 -23.57 -0.51 14.17
N THR A 131 -23.15 -1.15 13.08
CA THR A 131 -22.85 -2.58 13.01
C THR A 131 -21.38 -2.75 12.65
N LEU A 132 -20.55 -2.89 13.68
CA LEU A 132 -19.18 -3.41 13.56
C LEU A 132 -19.23 -4.86 13.08
N THR A 133 -19.40 -5.07 11.78
CA THR A 133 -19.14 -6.40 11.22
C THR A 133 -17.65 -6.69 11.38
N VAL A 134 -17.34 -7.92 11.79
CA VAL A 134 -15.99 -8.51 11.80
C VAL A 134 -15.20 -8.14 10.53
N PHE A 135 -15.89 -8.13 9.40
CA PHE A 135 -15.33 -7.76 8.11
C PHE A 135 -14.69 -6.35 8.11
N HIS A 136 -15.42 -5.32 8.56
CA HIS A 136 -14.89 -3.96 8.59
C HIS A 136 -13.68 -3.88 9.49
N LEU A 137 -13.74 -4.46 10.70
CA LEU A 137 -12.62 -4.47 11.63
C LEU A 137 -11.39 -5.20 11.05
N SER A 138 -11.58 -6.27 10.29
CA SER A 138 -10.51 -7.04 9.64
C SER A 138 -9.86 -6.27 8.49
N LEU A 139 -10.65 -5.61 7.65
CA LEU A 139 -10.17 -4.75 6.57
C LEU A 139 -9.38 -3.55 7.12
N LEU A 140 -9.92 -2.94 8.16
CA LEU A 140 -9.38 -1.81 8.91
C LEU A 140 -8.04 -2.16 9.58
N LEU A 141 -7.96 -3.30 10.27
CA LEU A 141 -6.72 -3.88 10.78
C LEU A 141 -5.73 -4.19 9.65
N SER A 142 -6.20 -4.67 8.50
CA SER A 142 -5.34 -4.90 7.34
C SER A 142 -4.74 -3.59 6.81
N VAL A 143 -5.51 -2.48 6.78
CA VAL A 143 -5.01 -1.14 6.42
C VAL A 143 -4.02 -0.60 7.47
N ILE A 144 -4.32 -0.75 8.77
CA ILE A 144 -3.40 -0.36 9.85
C ILE A 144 -2.08 -1.13 9.76
N ILE A 145 -2.14 -2.46 9.63
CA ILE A 145 -0.94 -3.30 9.65
C ILE A 145 -0.18 -3.16 8.33
N LEU A 146 -0.85 -3.00 7.18
CA LEU A 146 -0.16 -2.59 5.94
C LEU A 146 0.56 -1.25 6.12
N THR A 147 -0.07 -0.28 6.78
CA THR A 147 0.53 1.02 7.09
C THR A 147 1.72 0.89 8.04
N LEU A 148 1.64 0.01 9.06
CA LEU A 148 2.75 -0.31 9.96
C LEU A 148 3.88 -1.07 9.26
N VAL A 149 3.58 -1.94 8.30
CA VAL A 149 4.58 -2.63 7.46
C VAL A 149 5.27 -1.64 6.53
N LEU A 150 4.52 -0.78 5.84
CA LEU A 150 5.06 0.32 5.02
C LEU A 150 5.89 1.30 5.87
N PHE A 151 5.51 1.53 7.12
CA PHE A 151 6.32 2.28 8.09
C PHE A 151 7.59 1.52 8.50
N TYR A 152 7.50 0.20 8.72
CA TYR A 152 8.64 -0.66 9.02
C TYR A 152 9.64 -0.74 7.84
N HIS A 153 9.22 -0.50 6.58
CA HIS A 153 10.17 -0.34 5.47
C HIS A 153 11.19 0.77 5.74
N SER A 154 10.80 1.84 6.45
CA SER A 154 11.68 2.96 6.81
C SER A 154 12.88 2.50 7.63
N LEU A 155 12.76 1.35 8.30
CA LEU A 155 13.76 0.81 9.23
C LEU A 155 14.79 -0.14 8.58
N LYS A 156 14.76 -0.32 7.24
CA LYS A 156 15.78 -0.87 6.31
C LYS A 156 15.26 -1.90 5.28
N LEU A 157 13.97 -2.26 5.26
CA LEU A 157 13.42 -3.28 4.35
C LEU A 157 12.52 -2.68 3.24
N LYS A 158 13.02 -2.62 2.01
CA LYS A 158 12.18 -2.78 0.80
C LYS A 158 11.97 -4.29 0.63
N VAL A 159 10.88 -4.91 0.17
CA VAL A 159 9.44 -4.60 0.07
C VAL A 159 8.94 -3.52 -0.93
N SER A 160 7.80 -3.79 -1.62
CA SER A 160 7.17 -2.94 -2.66
C SER A 160 5.70 -2.60 -2.38
N ALA A 161 5.36 -1.30 -2.32
CA ALA A 161 4.00 -0.82 -2.05
C ALA A 161 2.96 -1.16 -3.14
N HIS A 162 3.40 -1.29 -4.41
CA HIS A 162 2.51 -1.66 -5.52
C HIS A 162 1.99 -3.09 -5.33
N ILE A 163 2.90 -4.04 -5.08
CA ILE A 163 2.53 -5.44 -4.83
C ILE A 163 1.73 -5.56 -3.53
N ALA A 164 2.15 -4.85 -2.47
CA ALA A 164 1.49 -4.96 -1.18
C ALA A 164 0.04 -4.48 -1.21
N LEU A 165 -0.22 -3.35 -1.87
CA LEU A 165 -1.59 -2.86 -2.00
C LEU A 165 -2.39 -3.67 -3.02
N ALA A 166 -1.80 -4.10 -4.14
CA ALA A 166 -2.50 -4.98 -5.10
C ALA A 166 -2.92 -6.31 -4.43
N THR A 167 -2.06 -6.87 -3.60
CA THR A 167 -2.35 -8.07 -2.79
C THR A 167 -3.50 -7.81 -1.82
N LEU A 168 -3.49 -6.68 -1.10
CA LEU A 168 -4.60 -6.29 -0.23
C LEU A 168 -5.91 -6.14 -1.04
N THR A 169 -5.91 -5.41 -2.16
CA THR A 169 -7.10 -5.20 -3.00
C THR A 169 -7.68 -6.52 -3.53
N ILE A 170 -6.83 -7.43 -4.02
CA ILE A 170 -7.25 -8.75 -4.52
C ILE A 170 -7.80 -9.62 -3.38
N SER A 171 -7.12 -9.68 -2.24
CA SER A 171 -7.59 -10.40 -1.06
C SER A 171 -8.92 -9.85 -0.53
N SER A 172 -9.11 -8.54 -0.52
CA SER A 172 -10.40 -7.92 -0.17
C SER A 172 -11.50 -8.32 -1.16
N LEU A 173 -11.24 -8.34 -2.47
CA LEU A 173 -12.18 -8.86 -3.46
C LEU A 173 -12.56 -10.32 -3.19
N ILE A 174 -11.59 -11.17 -2.86
CA ILE A 174 -11.82 -12.59 -2.53
C ILE A 174 -12.65 -12.74 -1.25
N LEU A 175 -12.42 -11.90 -0.23
CA LEU A 175 -13.26 -11.87 0.97
C LEU A 175 -14.69 -11.41 0.67
N PHE A 176 -14.85 -10.41 -0.21
CA PHE A 176 -16.15 -9.80 -0.53
C PHE A 176 -17.03 -10.61 -1.49
N PHE A 177 -16.41 -11.35 -2.42
CA PHE A 177 -17.09 -12.02 -3.52
C PHE A 177 -16.80 -13.53 -3.60
N GLY A 178 -15.96 -14.05 -2.70
CA GLY A 178 -15.68 -15.48 -2.53
C GLY A 178 -14.40 -15.98 -3.22
N LEU A 179 -14.04 -17.23 -2.90
CA LEU A 179 -12.81 -17.90 -3.38
C LEU A 179 -12.74 -18.06 -4.91
N ASN A 180 -13.85 -17.93 -5.63
CA ASN A 180 -13.92 -17.94 -7.10
C ASN A 180 -13.09 -16.82 -7.75
N TYR A 181 -12.68 -15.80 -7.00
CA TYR A 181 -11.85 -14.69 -7.48
C TYR A 181 -10.35 -14.86 -7.21
N THR A 182 -9.91 -16.01 -6.70
CA THR A 182 -8.49 -16.31 -6.41
C THR A 182 -7.57 -16.20 -7.64
N TRP A 183 -8.08 -16.42 -8.85
CA TRP A 183 -7.35 -16.23 -10.10
C TRP A 183 -6.86 -14.78 -10.32
N LEU A 184 -7.46 -13.78 -9.65
CA LEU A 184 -7.01 -12.39 -9.72
C LEU A 184 -5.55 -12.21 -9.26
N PHE A 185 -5.02 -13.11 -8.42
CA PHE A 185 -3.59 -13.09 -8.05
C PHE A 185 -2.64 -13.27 -9.24
N LEU A 186 -3.09 -13.87 -10.36
CA LEU A 186 -2.32 -13.89 -11.61
C LEU A 186 -2.04 -12.47 -12.13
N GLY A 187 -2.89 -11.50 -11.81
CA GLY A 187 -2.68 -10.08 -12.09
C GLY A 187 -1.49 -9.46 -11.35
N LEU A 188 -0.95 -10.10 -10.31
CA LEU A 188 0.30 -9.65 -9.67
C LEU A 188 1.53 -9.88 -10.56
N ILE A 189 1.50 -10.88 -11.45
CA ILE A 189 2.63 -11.23 -12.33
C ILE A 189 3.07 -10.03 -13.21
N PRO A 190 2.18 -9.38 -14.01
CA PRO A 190 2.57 -8.21 -14.80
C PRO A 190 3.01 -7.02 -13.95
N ILE A 191 2.47 -6.85 -12.74
CA ILE A 191 2.88 -5.77 -11.82
C ILE A 191 4.30 -6.04 -11.27
N MET A 192 4.60 -7.29 -10.87
CA MET A 192 5.93 -7.71 -10.43
C MET A 192 6.95 -7.55 -11.56
N TRP A 193 6.62 -8.01 -12.76
CA TRP A 193 7.44 -7.83 -13.96
C TRP A 193 7.72 -6.35 -14.20
N ALA A 194 6.70 -5.49 -14.19
CA ALA A 194 6.86 -4.07 -14.43
C ALA A 194 7.83 -3.41 -13.44
N ARG A 195 7.64 -3.63 -12.13
CA ARG A 195 8.50 -3.09 -11.07
C ARG A 195 9.93 -3.65 -11.10
N LYS A 196 10.13 -4.85 -11.67
CA LYS A 196 11.44 -5.47 -11.90
C LYS A 196 12.15 -4.90 -13.15
N THR A 197 11.42 -4.74 -14.26
CA THR A 197 11.90 -4.14 -15.53
C THR A 197 12.35 -2.70 -15.35
N LEU A 198 11.64 -1.94 -14.50
CA LEU A 198 11.99 -0.58 -14.10
C LEU A 198 13.12 -0.51 -13.05
N LYS A 199 13.69 -1.66 -12.65
CA LYS A 199 14.83 -1.81 -11.72
C LYS A 199 14.62 -1.24 -10.31
N VAL A 200 13.38 -0.91 -9.94
CA VAL A 200 13.06 -0.32 -8.64
C VAL A 200 13.19 -1.35 -7.52
N HIS A 201 12.72 -2.57 -7.76
CA HIS A 201 12.69 -3.66 -6.79
C HIS A 201 13.43 -4.92 -7.24
N THR A 202 13.95 -5.66 -6.28
CA THR A 202 14.47 -7.03 -6.47
C THR A 202 13.39 -8.08 -6.18
N TRP A 203 13.61 -9.34 -6.59
CA TRP A 203 12.60 -10.40 -6.40
C TRP A 203 12.22 -10.63 -4.92
N PRO A 204 13.15 -10.65 -3.94
CA PRO A 204 12.78 -10.72 -2.52
C PRO A 204 11.92 -9.53 -2.06
N GLU A 205 12.17 -8.33 -2.60
CA GLU A 205 11.37 -7.14 -2.27
C GLU A 205 9.94 -7.24 -2.82
N LEU A 206 9.77 -7.85 -4.00
CA LEU A 206 8.44 -8.12 -4.57
C LEU A 206 7.72 -9.24 -3.82
N ALA A 207 8.41 -10.34 -3.52
CA ALA A 207 7.87 -11.48 -2.79
C ALA A 207 7.40 -11.10 -1.38
N ALA A 208 8.21 -10.35 -0.62
CA ALA A 208 7.80 -9.83 0.69
C ALA A 208 6.61 -8.86 0.59
N GLY A 209 6.50 -8.11 -0.52
CA GLY A 209 5.32 -7.30 -0.82
C GLY A 209 4.04 -8.12 -0.97
N PHE A 210 4.11 -9.36 -1.44
CA PHE A 210 2.96 -10.27 -1.51
C PHE A 210 2.72 -11.02 -0.19
N LEU A 211 3.77 -11.63 0.36
CA LEU A 211 3.64 -12.54 1.50
C LEU A 211 3.19 -11.84 2.79
N ILE A 212 3.65 -10.61 3.06
CA ILE A 212 3.32 -9.92 4.31
C ILE A 212 1.82 -9.57 4.37
N PRO A 213 1.20 -8.88 3.39
CA PRO A 213 -0.24 -8.63 3.39
C PRO A 213 -1.09 -9.90 3.33
N ALA A 214 -0.66 -10.91 2.57
CA ALA A 214 -1.38 -12.19 2.51
C ALA A 214 -1.43 -12.87 3.90
N ALA A 215 -0.29 -12.96 4.60
CA ALA A 215 -0.23 -13.53 5.95
C ALA A 215 -1.08 -12.75 6.97
N ILE A 216 -1.09 -11.42 6.89
CA ILE A 216 -1.93 -10.56 7.75
C ILE A 216 -3.42 -10.86 7.55
N ILE A 217 -3.86 -10.99 6.30
CA ILE A 217 -5.27 -11.24 5.98
C ILE A 217 -5.68 -12.64 6.42
N LEU A 218 -4.83 -13.65 6.18
CA LEU A 218 -5.06 -15.01 6.69
C LEU A 218 -5.12 -15.04 8.23
N LEU A 219 -4.28 -14.27 8.92
CA LEU A 219 -4.33 -14.15 10.38
C LEU A 219 -5.63 -13.46 10.85
N ALA A 220 -6.06 -12.40 10.18
CA ALA A 220 -7.33 -11.74 10.49
C ALA A 220 -8.53 -12.71 10.29
N MET A 221 -8.54 -13.47 9.20
CA MET A 221 -9.54 -14.52 8.95
C MET A 221 -9.50 -15.63 10.01
N ALA A 222 -8.32 -16.00 10.51
CA ALA A 222 -8.18 -17.02 11.56
C ALA A 222 -8.68 -16.51 12.92
N ILE A 223 -8.50 -15.23 13.23
CA ILE A 223 -8.94 -14.62 14.50
C ILE A 223 -10.44 -14.33 14.50
N PHE A 224 -10.98 -13.79 13.40
CA PHE A 224 -12.36 -13.29 13.35
C PHE A 224 -13.33 -14.17 12.54
N GLY A 225 -12.83 -15.17 11.80
CA GLY A 225 -13.60 -16.04 10.92
C GLY A 225 -13.76 -15.50 9.49
N TRP A 226 -14.36 -16.30 8.61
CA TRP A 226 -14.78 -15.83 7.29
C TRP A 226 -15.95 -14.85 7.45
N PRO A 227 -15.96 -13.71 6.73
CA PRO A 227 -17.05 -12.76 6.84
C PRO A 227 -18.37 -13.34 6.32
N ASN A 228 -19.35 -13.49 7.20
CA ASN A 228 -20.75 -13.73 6.81
C ASN A 228 -21.30 -12.44 6.19
N ILE A 229 -21.10 -12.29 4.88
CA ILE A 229 -21.64 -11.18 4.10
C ILE A 229 -23.07 -11.57 3.73
N PRO A 230 -24.11 -10.86 4.23
CA PRO A 230 -25.46 -11.06 3.71
C PRO A 230 -25.49 -10.66 2.22
N ASN A 231 -26.11 -11.52 1.40
CA ASN A 231 -26.24 -11.35 -0.05
C ASN A 231 -27.08 -10.11 -0.41
#